data_AF-A0A8C8SB00-F1
#
_entry.id   AF-A0A8C8SB00-F1
#
_cell.length_a   1.000
_cell.length_b   1.000
_cell.length_c   1.000
_cell.angle_alpha   90.00
_cell.angle_beta   90.00
_cell.angle_gamma   90.00
#
_symmetry.space_group_name_H-M   'P 1'
#
loop_
_entity.id
_entity.type
_entity.pdbx_description
1 polymer ?
#
loop_
_entity_poly.entity_id
_entity_poly.type
_entity_poly.pdbx_seq_one_letter_code
_entity_poly.pdbx_strand_id
1 'polypeptide(L)'
;TLLKLDEQGVSFQRKVGILCCRAGQGSEEEMYNNEVAGPAFQEFLELLGQHVQLRGFTKYRAQLDTKTDSTGTHSLYTTYQDYEIMFHVSTMLPYTPNNRQQLLRKRHIGNDIVTIIFQEPGAQPFTPRTIRSHFQHVFIIVRAHEPGTENTTYSVAVSRTKDIPLFGPPIPAGHRFPRAPAFRDFLLAKAINAENAAERSGKFHAMATRTRQEYLQDLACSHTTTTTLEASSSRLPLLSLGVKRKERAKGAKAVELQSAGALVWSVQAWDGDQGASKLPCLLGISAEFLVLIEAKVKRVIFNCSCRDVLAWTYSDCGLDLYYGSGDYISVRLPNGQGDEVKDIVYRLQVGPGPLRRGDAVGDRGFREAPSYSSPGLSQQELHGEQGKSTGRGDLQGAQPAPLNALPPPSW
;
A
#
# COMPACT_ATOMS: atom_id res chain seq x y z
N THR A 1 4.25 9.33 24.58
CA THR A 1 5.25 10.28 24.05
C THR A 1 6.12 9.60 23.00
N LEU A 2 6.70 8.43 23.27
CA LEU A 2 7.33 7.56 22.25
C LEU A 2 6.32 6.91 21.29
N LEU A 3 5.20 6.37 21.79
CA LEU A 3 4.16 5.77 20.93
C LEU A 3 3.68 6.73 19.82
N LYS A 4 3.42 8.00 20.17
CA LYS A 4 3.03 9.04 19.20
C LYS A 4 4.08 9.30 18.13
N LEU A 5 5.37 9.12 18.46
CA LEU A 5 6.47 9.28 17.51
C LEU A 5 6.55 8.09 16.54
N ASP A 6 6.26 6.87 17.01
CA ASP A 6 6.20 5.69 16.15
C ASP A 6 4.95 5.69 15.25
N GLU A 7 3.82 6.19 15.77
CA GLU A 7 2.58 6.37 15.01
C GLU A 7 2.69 7.41 13.88
N GLN A 8 3.66 8.34 13.92
CA GLN A 8 3.87 9.32 12.84
C GLN A 8 4.14 8.68 11.47
N GLY A 9 4.69 7.46 11.44
CA GLY A 9 4.91 6.71 10.20
C GLY A 9 3.69 5.97 9.67
N VAL A 10 2.57 5.95 10.42
CA VAL A 10 1.37 5.15 10.16
C VAL A 10 0.14 6.08 10.05
N SER A 11 0.23 7.12 9.21
CA SER A 11 -0.90 8.01 8.95
C SER A 11 -1.82 7.43 7.87
N PHE A 12 -3.08 7.23 8.22
CA PHE A 12 -4.17 6.90 7.28
C PHE A 12 -4.91 8.15 6.79
N GLN A 13 -4.34 9.34 6.97
CA GLN A 13 -4.94 10.60 6.54
C GLN A 13 -4.18 11.15 5.33
N ARG A 14 -4.91 11.45 4.24
CA ARG A 14 -4.34 11.95 2.98
C ARG A 14 -5.02 13.22 2.54
N LYS A 15 -4.22 14.16 2.02
CA LYS A 15 -4.69 15.41 1.44
C LYS A 15 -4.30 15.47 -0.02
N VAL A 16 -5.28 15.74 -0.90
CA VAL A 16 -5.06 15.69 -2.35
C VAL A 16 -5.61 16.95 -3.00
N GLY A 17 -4.75 17.65 -3.74
CA GLY A 17 -5.16 18.83 -4.49
C GLY A 17 -5.96 18.45 -5.73
N ILE A 18 -6.97 19.23 -6.10
CA ILE A 18 -7.68 19.09 -7.38
C ILE A 18 -7.72 20.45 -8.09
N LEU A 19 -7.14 20.50 -9.30
CA LEU A 19 -7.23 21.63 -10.21
C LEU A 19 -8.08 21.25 -11.42
N CYS A 20 -8.97 22.16 -11.84
CA CYS A 20 -9.69 22.05 -13.10
C CYS A 20 -8.97 22.88 -14.18
N CYS A 21 -8.69 22.25 -15.32
CA CYS A 21 -8.15 22.85 -16.54
C CYS A 21 -9.25 22.81 -17.60
N ARG A 22 -9.85 23.99 -17.85
CA ARG A 22 -10.98 24.15 -18.78
C ARG A 22 -10.50 24.20 -20.23
N ALA A 23 -11.46 24.18 -21.15
CA ALA A 23 -11.20 24.38 -22.57
C ALA A 23 -10.32 25.62 -22.82
N GLY A 24 -9.25 25.46 -23.62
CA GLY A 24 -8.31 26.53 -23.95
C GLY A 24 -7.26 26.86 -22.89
N GLN A 25 -7.42 26.42 -21.63
CA GLN A 25 -6.46 26.69 -20.56
C GLN A 25 -5.22 25.78 -20.66
N GLY A 26 -4.07 26.27 -20.20
CA GLY A 26 -2.82 25.50 -20.13
C GLY A 26 -1.83 25.95 -19.04
N SER A 27 -2.11 27.06 -18.37
CA SER A 27 -1.24 27.62 -17.32
C SER A 27 -1.75 27.35 -15.91
N GLU A 28 -0.83 27.39 -14.95
CA GLU A 28 -1.13 27.32 -13.51
C GLU A 28 -2.11 28.43 -13.08
N GLU A 29 -1.85 29.67 -13.52
CA GLU A 29 -2.65 30.84 -13.17
C GLU A 29 -4.11 30.67 -13.60
N GLU A 30 -4.36 30.25 -14.85
CA GLU A 30 -5.71 30.02 -15.37
C GLU A 30 -6.49 29.00 -14.53
N MET A 31 -5.87 27.88 -14.18
CA MET A 31 -6.51 26.82 -13.39
C MET A 31 -6.89 27.29 -11.97
N TYR A 32 -6.03 28.07 -11.32
CA TYR A 32 -6.32 28.61 -9.99
C TYR A 32 -7.40 29.71 -10.01
N ASN A 33 -7.56 30.44 -11.12
CA ASN A 33 -8.56 31.50 -11.24
C ASN A 33 -9.96 30.99 -11.62
N ASN A 34 -10.16 29.68 -11.81
CA ASN A 34 -11.48 29.11 -12.04
C ASN A 34 -12.38 29.27 -10.80
N GLU A 35 -13.42 30.09 -10.89
CA GLU A 35 -14.33 30.36 -9.75
C GLU A 35 -15.39 29.26 -9.56
N VAL A 36 -15.95 28.76 -10.65
CA VAL A 36 -17.11 27.86 -10.62
C VAL A 36 -16.73 26.47 -11.17
N ALA A 37 -17.32 25.40 -10.63
CA ALA A 37 -17.16 24.08 -11.24
C ALA A 37 -18.13 23.94 -12.44
N GLY A 38 -17.60 23.62 -13.62
CA GLY A 38 -18.44 23.28 -14.79
C GLY A 38 -19.09 21.90 -14.65
N PRO A 39 -20.10 21.55 -15.47
CA PRO A 39 -20.85 20.29 -15.34
C PRO A 39 -19.97 19.04 -15.38
N ALA A 40 -19.02 18.99 -16.33
CA ALA A 40 -18.08 17.88 -16.46
C ALA A 40 -17.22 17.70 -15.20
N PHE A 41 -16.81 18.81 -14.58
CA PHE A 41 -16.01 18.78 -13.37
C PHE A 41 -16.84 18.37 -12.15
N GLN A 42 -18.08 18.85 -12.04
CA GLN A 42 -19.01 18.45 -10.97
C GLN A 42 -19.29 16.94 -11.02
N GLU A 43 -19.61 16.40 -12.21
CA GLU A 43 -19.82 14.95 -12.41
C GLU A 43 -18.59 14.12 -11.94
N PHE A 44 -17.39 14.60 -12.22
CA PHE A 44 -16.16 13.97 -11.76
C PHE A 44 -15.98 14.05 -10.24
N LEU A 45 -16.28 15.19 -9.62
CA LEU A 45 -16.17 15.37 -8.17
C LEU A 45 -17.17 14.47 -7.42
N GLU A 46 -18.40 14.35 -7.92
CA GLU A 46 -19.43 13.46 -7.38
C GLU A 46 -19.02 11.99 -7.44
N LEU A 47 -18.32 11.58 -8.51
CA LEU A 47 -17.75 10.24 -8.59
C LEU A 47 -16.65 10.01 -7.54
N LEU A 48 -15.86 11.04 -7.23
CA LEU A 48 -14.65 10.89 -6.41
C LEU A 48 -14.95 10.86 -4.90
N GLY A 49 -15.92 11.64 -4.44
CA GLY A 49 -16.22 11.75 -3.01
C GLY A 49 -17.53 12.46 -2.71
N GLN A 50 -17.75 12.74 -1.43
CA GLN A 50 -18.94 13.41 -0.92
C GLN A 50 -18.65 14.88 -0.67
N HIS A 51 -19.59 15.74 -1.06
CA HIS A 51 -19.58 17.14 -0.68
C HIS A 51 -19.89 17.25 0.81
N VAL A 52 -18.98 17.85 1.58
CA VAL A 52 -19.11 18.02 3.03
C VAL A 52 -19.05 19.50 3.39
N GLN A 53 -19.92 19.92 4.30
CA GLN A 53 -19.85 21.24 4.90
C GLN A 53 -18.65 21.30 5.85
N LEU A 54 -17.81 22.33 5.73
CA LEU A 54 -16.60 22.47 6.55
C LEU A 54 -16.93 22.96 7.96
N ARG A 55 -17.89 23.87 8.10
CA ARG A 55 -18.31 24.37 9.42
C ARG A 55 -18.82 23.22 10.29
N GLY A 56 -18.16 22.99 11.43
CA GLY A 56 -18.51 21.91 12.34
C GLY A 56 -18.07 20.52 11.89
N PHE A 57 -17.30 20.40 10.80
CA PHE A 57 -16.76 19.11 10.35
C PHE A 57 -15.78 18.54 11.38
N THR A 58 -16.02 17.29 11.80
CA THR A 58 -15.31 16.65 12.92
C THR A 58 -14.24 15.65 12.48
N LYS A 59 -14.24 15.25 11.21
CA LYS A 59 -13.28 14.27 10.65
C LYS A 59 -12.00 14.95 10.16
N TYR A 60 -11.14 14.21 9.46
CA TYR A 60 -9.89 14.77 8.92
C TYR A 60 -10.12 15.96 7.98
N ARG A 61 -9.64 17.14 8.38
CA ARG A 61 -9.89 18.41 7.70
C ARG A 61 -8.75 18.93 6.82
N ALA A 62 -7.61 18.24 6.76
CA ALA A 62 -6.43 18.66 5.98
C ALA A 62 -6.06 20.15 6.07
N GLN A 63 -6.13 20.74 7.26
CA GLN A 63 -5.84 22.18 7.51
C GLN A 63 -6.88 23.17 6.93
N LEU A 64 -8.01 22.70 6.42
CA LEU A 64 -9.17 23.54 6.13
C LEU A 64 -9.81 24.07 7.43
N ASP A 65 -10.39 25.25 7.33
CA ASP A 65 -11.08 25.92 8.42
C ASP A 65 -12.49 25.34 8.61
N THR A 66 -12.77 24.87 9.82
CA THR A 66 -14.06 24.29 10.22
C THR A 66 -14.86 25.19 11.16
N LYS A 67 -14.41 26.44 11.37
CA LYS A 67 -15.02 27.38 12.32
C LYS A 67 -15.57 28.64 11.64
N THR A 68 -14.80 29.25 10.75
CA THR A 68 -15.09 30.61 10.22
C THR A 68 -15.28 30.68 8.70
N ASP A 69 -15.33 29.53 8.01
CA ASP A 69 -15.44 29.40 6.55
C ASP A 69 -14.35 30.14 5.74
N SER A 70 -13.21 30.45 6.38
CA SER A 70 -12.10 31.19 5.75
C SER A 70 -11.42 30.44 4.62
N THR A 71 -11.64 29.13 4.52
CA THR A 71 -11.17 28.26 3.43
C THR A 71 -12.32 27.72 2.59
N GLY A 72 -13.45 28.42 2.56
CA GLY A 72 -14.66 27.99 1.85
C GLY A 72 -15.67 27.35 2.80
N THR A 73 -16.88 27.14 2.31
CA THR A 73 -17.99 26.56 3.10
C THR A 73 -18.08 25.05 2.97
N HIS A 74 -17.57 24.49 1.88
CA HIS A 74 -17.65 23.07 1.56
C HIS A 74 -16.31 22.59 0.99
N SER A 75 -16.09 21.28 1.08
CA SER A 75 -15.05 20.59 0.32
C SER A 75 -15.53 19.21 -0.12
N LEU A 76 -14.64 18.45 -0.76
CA LEU A 76 -14.86 17.05 -1.09
C LEU A 76 -14.09 16.16 -0.12
N TYR A 77 -14.75 15.14 0.41
CA TYR A 77 -14.17 14.18 1.35
C TYR A 77 -14.61 12.76 1.02
N THR A 78 -13.74 11.78 1.26
CA THR A 78 -14.11 10.36 1.16
C THR A 78 -13.31 9.50 2.13
N THR A 79 -13.81 8.30 2.37
CA THR A 79 -13.04 7.21 2.97
C THR A 79 -12.75 6.13 1.93
N TYR A 80 -11.60 5.47 2.04
CA TYR A 80 -11.18 4.37 1.17
C TYR A 80 -10.15 3.47 1.86
N GLN A 81 -10.46 2.19 2.10
CA GLN A 81 -9.54 1.23 2.76
C GLN A 81 -8.88 1.81 4.03
N ASP A 82 -9.72 2.29 4.95
CA ASP A 82 -9.32 2.97 6.20
C ASP A 82 -8.63 4.34 6.05
N TYR A 83 -8.33 4.77 4.81
CA TYR A 83 -7.86 6.12 4.58
C TYR A 83 -8.98 7.14 4.65
N GLU A 84 -8.75 8.23 5.38
CA GLU A 84 -9.51 9.46 5.28
C GLU A 84 -8.85 10.39 4.27
N ILE A 85 -9.59 10.80 3.23
CA ILE A 85 -9.06 11.62 2.15
C ILE A 85 -9.85 12.92 2.09
N MET A 86 -9.16 14.03 2.34
CA MET A 86 -9.72 15.37 2.17
C MET A 86 -9.12 15.99 0.91
N PHE A 87 -9.97 16.50 0.03
CA PHE A 87 -9.52 17.14 -1.20
C PHE A 87 -9.45 18.65 -1.03
N HIS A 88 -8.44 19.27 -1.64
CA HIS A 88 -8.39 20.71 -1.82
C HIS A 88 -8.84 21.05 -3.25
N VAL A 89 -10.13 21.29 -3.42
CA VAL A 89 -10.73 21.56 -4.74
C VAL A 89 -10.62 23.05 -5.06
N SER A 90 -9.97 23.42 -6.17
CA SER A 90 -9.71 24.83 -6.49
C SER A 90 -10.95 25.72 -6.52
N THR A 91 -12.06 25.21 -7.06
CA THR A 91 -13.33 25.95 -7.17
C THR A 91 -14.12 26.01 -5.86
N MET A 92 -13.74 25.23 -4.83
CA MET A 92 -14.38 25.27 -3.50
C MET A 92 -13.60 26.12 -2.49
N LEU A 93 -12.34 26.43 -2.81
CA LEU A 93 -11.54 27.38 -2.03
C LEU A 93 -11.91 28.83 -2.40
N PRO A 94 -11.82 29.80 -1.48
CA PRO A 94 -12.20 31.19 -1.75
C PRO A 94 -11.42 31.79 -2.92
N TYR A 95 -12.13 32.49 -3.80
CA TYR A 95 -11.54 33.28 -4.88
C TYR A 95 -11.19 34.68 -4.37
N THR A 96 -10.05 35.22 -4.81
CA THR A 96 -9.65 36.60 -4.49
C THR A 96 -9.48 37.40 -5.79
N PRO A 97 -10.44 38.27 -6.17
CA PRO A 97 -10.45 38.96 -7.47
C PRO A 97 -9.17 39.74 -7.81
N ASN A 98 -8.57 40.38 -6.80
CA ASN A 98 -7.38 41.22 -6.98
C ASN A 98 -6.04 40.47 -6.81
N ASN A 99 -6.08 39.14 -6.69
CA ASN A 99 -4.89 38.31 -6.51
C ASN A 99 -4.80 37.29 -7.64
N ARG A 100 -4.21 37.67 -8.77
CA ARG A 100 -4.04 36.78 -9.94
C ARG A 100 -3.35 35.46 -9.60
N GLN A 101 -2.44 35.46 -8.62
CA GLN A 101 -1.74 34.25 -8.18
C GLN A 101 -2.59 33.34 -7.27
N GLN A 102 -3.75 33.81 -6.81
CA GLN A 102 -4.68 33.11 -5.92
C GLN A 102 -3.96 32.43 -4.75
N LEU A 103 -3.11 33.19 -4.05
CA LEU A 103 -2.20 32.67 -3.03
C LEU A 103 -2.92 31.86 -1.93
N LEU A 104 -4.17 32.21 -1.59
CA LEU A 104 -4.96 31.46 -0.60
C LEU A 104 -5.29 30.04 -1.10
N ARG A 105 -5.63 29.88 -2.38
CA ARG A 105 -5.86 28.56 -2.99
C ARG A 105 -4.54 27.79 -3.12
N LYS A 106 -3.50 28.48 -3.60
CA LYS A 106 -2.16 27.91 -3.78
C LYS A 106 -1.50 27.51 -2.46
N ARG A 107 -1.82 28.17 -1.34
CA ARG A 107 -1.36 27.78 0.01
C ARG A 107 -1.83 26.38 0.40
N HIS A 108 -3.00 25.95 -0.04
CA HIS A 108 -3.50 24.60 0.25
C HIS A 108 -3.00 23.62 -0.83
N ILE A 109 -3.42 23.82 -2.08
CA ILE A 109 -3.15 22.89 -3.19
C ILE A 109 -1.67 22.83 -3.53
N GLY A 110 -0.99 23.98 -3.52
CA GLY A 110 0.44 24.06 -3.77
C GLY A 110 1.30 23.40 -2.71
N ASN A 111 0.74 23.06 -1.55
CA ASN A 111 1.40 22.31 -0.46
C ASN A 111 0.97 20.84 -0.38
N ASP A 112 0.22 20.35 -1.38
CA ASP A 112 -0.13 18.94 -1.49
C ASP A 112 0.93 18.19 -2.30
N ILE A 113 1.25 16.97 -1.88
CA ILE A 113 2.25 16.14 -2.57
C ILE A 113 1.70 15.64 -3.90
N VAL A 114 0.43 15.22 -3.87
CA VAL A 114 -0.32 14.69 -5.01
C VAL A 114 -1.38 15.70 -5.42
N THR A 115 -1.45 16.00 -6.72
CA THR A 115 -2.48 16.86 -7.29
C THR A 115 -3.13 16.19 -8.48
N ILE A 116 -4.46 16.12 -8.48
CA ILE A 116 -5.24 15.69 -9.63
C ILE A 116 -5.47 16.90 -10.53
N ILE A 117 -5.13 16.77 -11.81
CA ILE A 117 -5.42 17.76 -12.84
C ILE A 117 -6.57 17.24 -13.68
N PHE A 118 -7.77 17.74 -13.43
CA PHE A 118 -8.93 17.45 -14.26
C PHE A 118 -8.91 18.29 -15.53
N GLN A 119 -9.02 17.67 -16.70
CA GLN A 119 -9.03 18.33 -17.99
C GLN A 119 -10.38 18.18 -18.67
N GLU A 120 -11.02 19.30 -18.99
CA GLU A 120 -12.20 19.34 -19.84
C GLU A 120 -11.84 19.08 -21.32
N PRO A 121 -12.81 18.67 -22.15
CA PRO A 121 -12.63 18.64 -23.60
C PRO A 121 -12.13 19.99 -24.11
N GLY A 122 -11.03 19.96 -24.89
CA GLY A 122 -10.40 21.18 -25.42
C GLY A 122 -9.36 21.85 -24.52
N ALA A 123 -9.08 21.32 -23.32
CA ALA A 123 -7.95 21.77 -22.50
C ALA A 123 -6.61 21.49 -23.19
N GLN A 124 -5.64 22.39 -23.03
CA GLN A 124 -4.29 22.24 -23.59
C GLN A 124 -3.52 21.12 -22.87
N PRO A 125 -2.45 20.56 -23.49
CA PRO A 125 -1.61 19.57 -22.83
C PRO A 125 -1.03 20.08 -21.50
N PHE A 126 -1.23 19.30 -20.43
CA PHE A 126 -0.64 19.64 -19.13
C PHE A 126 0.86 19.34 -19.11
N THR A 127 1.65 20.26 -18.56
CA THR A 127 3.07 20.04 -18.27
C THR A 127 3.35 20.40 -16.81
N PRO A 128 4.03 19.54 -16.03
CA PRO A 128 4.38 19.87 -14.65
C PRO A 128 5.29 21.11 -14.55
N ARG A 129 5.95 21.52 -15.64
CA ARG A 129 6.83 22.69 -15.69
C ARG A 129 6.10 24.02 -15.48
N THR A 130 4.79 24.06 -15.74
CA THR A 130 4.00 25.29 -15.51
C THR A 130 3.63 25.47 -14.05
N ILE A 131 3.71 24.41 -13.23
CA ILE A 131 3.40 24.45 -11.80
C ILE A 131 4.62 24.92 -11.01
N ARG A 132 4.45 25.95 -10.19
CA ARG A 132 5.52 26.51 -9.36
C ARG A 132 5.28 26.15 -7.90
N SER A 133 5.72 24.95 -7.51
CA SER A 133 5.66 24.45 -6.13
C SER A 133 6.88 23.59 -5.77
N HIS A 134 7.32 23.67 -4.51
CA HIS A 134 8.33 22.78 -3.93
C HIS A 134 7.75 21.51 -3.30
N PHE A 135 6.42 21.44 -3.13
CA PHE A 135 5.73 20.34 -2.47
C PHE A 135 4.95 19.45 -3.43
N GLN A 136 4.49 19.97 -4.57
CA GLN A 136 3.79 19.16 -5.57
C GLN A 136 4.80 18.34 -6.37
N HIS A 137 4.78 17.02 -6.18
CA HIS A 137 5.71 16.12 -6.84
C HIS A 137 5.04 15.10 -7.76
N VAL A 138 3.75 14.84 -7.57
CA VAL A 138 2.98 13.92 -8.41
C VAL A 138 1.72 14.59 -8.93
N PHE A 139 1.53 14.52 -10.23
CA PHE A 139 0.33 14.97 -10.93
C PHE A 139 -0.37 13.77 -11.55
N ILE A 140 -1.64 13.58 -11.21
CA ILE A 140 -2.52 12.59 -11.86
C ILE A 140 -3.45 13.37 -12.79
N ILE A 141 -3.21 13.26 -14.10
CA ILE A 141 -3.96 13.97 -15.12
C ILE A 141 -5.16 13.10 -15.49
N VAL A 142 -6.37 13.64 -15.33
CA VAL A 142 -7.64 12.98 -15.67
C VAL A 142 -8.34 13.81 -16.74
N ARG A 143 -8.44 13.30 -17.96
CA ARG A 143 -9.13 14.00 -19.05
C ARG A 143 -10.48 13.36 -19.32
N ALA A 144 -11.53 14.17 -19.30
CA ALA A 144 -12.88 13.74 -19.61
C ALA A 144 -13.12 13.68 -21.13
N HIS A 145 -13.86 12.67 -21.56
CA HIS A 145 -14.33 12.46 -22.92
C HIS A 145 -15.84 12.29 -22.88
N GLU A 146 -16.55 13.01 -23.76
CA GLU A 146 -18.04 13.02 -23.84
C GLU A 146 -18.73 13.25 -22.48
N PRO A 147 -18.29 14.22 -21.66
CA PRO A 147 -18.85 14.43 -20.32
C PRO A 147 -20.33 14.82 -20.37
N GLY A 148 -21.08 14.46 -19.33
CA GLY A 148 -22.53 14.69 -19.26
C GLY A 148 -23.36 13.79 -20.17
N THR A 149 -22.79 12.69 -20.68
CA THR A 149 -23.50 11.66 -21.46
C THR A 149 -23.40 10.29 -20.79
N GLU A 150 -24.16 9.31 -21.27
CA GLU A 150 -24.02 7.91 -20.79
C GLU A 150 -22.67 7.30 -21.18
N ASN A 151 -22.01 7.85 -22.21
CA ASN A 151 -20.72 7.38 -22.72
C ASN A 151 -19.52 8.11 -22.09
N THR A 152 -19.72 8.86 -21.00
CA THR A 152 -18.62 9.56 -20.32
C THR A 152 -17.49 8.59 -19.98
N THR A 153 -16.30 8.85 -20.53
CA THR A 153 -15.07 8.11 -20.22
C THR A 153 -13.96 9.06 -19.78
N TYR A 154 -13.05 8.56 -18.97
CA TYR A 154 -11.90 9.31 -18.46
C TYR A 154 -10.60 8.67 -18.93
N SER A 155 -9.64 9.48 -19.37
CA SER A 155 -8.28 9.01 -19.60
C SER A 155 -7.30 9.51 -18.55
N VAL A 156 -6.40 8.63 -18.10
CA VAL A 156 -5.45 8.94 -17.03
C VAL A 156 -4.02 8.92 -17.54
N ALA A 157 -3.25 9.93 -17.14
CA ALA A 157 -1.80 9.96 -17.23
C ALA A 157 -1.19 10.38 -15.89
N VAL A 158 0.08 10.05 -15.65
CA VAL A 158 0.79 10.43 -14.43
C VAL A 158 2.10 11.10 -14.78
N SER A 159 2.33 12.25 -14.18
CA SER A 159 3.63 12.92 -14.18
C SER A 159 4.17 12.95 -12.75
N ARG A 160 5.43 12.58 -12.56
CA ARG A 160 6.09 12.57 -11.24
C ARG A 160 7.52 13.05 -11.34
N THR A 161 8.09 13.53 -10.24
CA THR A 161 9.54 13.77 -10.20
C THR A 161 10.33 12.46 -10.34
N LYS A 162 11.55 12.57 -10.89
CA LYS A 162 12.37 11.41 -11.28
C LYS A 162 12.74 10.51 -10.09
N ASP A 163 12.89 11.11 -8.91
CA ASP A 163 13.28 10.46 -7.65
C ASP A 163 12.15 9.66 -6.97
N ILE A 164 10.90 9.85 -7.40
CA ILE A 164 9.76 9.07 -6.89
C ILE A 164 9.68 7.75 -7.65
N PRO A 165 9.65 6.58 -6.99
CA PRO A 165 9.54 5.30 -7.67
C PRO A 165 8.19 5.14 -8.40
N LEU A 166 8.10 4.15 -9.28
CA LEU A 166 6.81 3.77 -9.86
C LEU A 166 5.86 3.28 -8.76
N PHE A 167 4.57 3.55 -8.93
CA PHE A 167 3.53 3.18 -7.98
C PHE A 167 2.26 2.72 -8.69
N GLY A 168 1.58 1.75 -8.06
CA GLY A 168 0.37 1.14 -8.58
C GLY A 168 -0.90 1.91 -8.25
N PRO A 169 -2.07 1.46 -8.71
CA PRO A 169 -2.25 0.40 -9.73
C PRO A 169 -1.70 0.84 -11.11
N PRO A 170 -1.21 -0.07 -11.96
CA PRO A 170 -0.76 0.27 -13.32
C PRO A 170 -1.93 0.78 -14.17
N ILE A 171 -1.66 1.73 -15.07
CA ILE A 171 -2.69 2.23 -16.00
C ILE A 171 -2.93 1.13 -17.06
N PRO A 172 -4.17 0.65 -17.27
CA PRO A 172 -4.46 -0.39 -18.25
C PRO A 172 -4.12 0.01 -19.68
N ALA A 173 -3.81 -0.99 -20.52
CA ALA A 173 -3.61 -0.80 -21.95
C ALA A 173 -4.92 -0.28 -22.57
N GLY A 174 -4.89 0.97 -23.07
CA GLY A 174 -6.06 1.68 -23.60
C GLY A 174 -6.33 3.01 -22.89
N HIS A 175 -5.81 3.19 -21.66
CA HIS A 175 -5.83 4.45 -20.91
C HIS A 175 -7.23 5.08 -20.71
N ARG A 176 -8.32 4.36 -20.96
CA ARG A 176 -9.70 4.85 -20.83
C ARG A 176 -10.47 4.07 -19.78
N PHE A 177 -11.23 4.79 -18.96
CA PHE A 177 -12.04 4.25 -17.89
C PHE A 177 -13.48 4.73 -18.06
N PRO A 178 -14.48 3.86 -17.98
CA PRO A 178 -15.88 4.30 -17.92
C PRO A 178 -16.15 5.03 -16.60
N ARG A 179 -17.18 5.88 -16.58
CA ARG A 179 -17.72 6.48 -15.36
C ARG A 179 -18.37 5.40 -14.48
N ALA A 180 -17.54 4.68 -13.73
CA ALA A 180 -17.94 3.56 -12.88
C ALA A 180 -17.19 3.60 -11.53
N PRO A 181 -17.71 2.96 -10.47
CA PRO A 181 -17.04 2.88 -9.17
C PRO A 181 -15.60 2.34 -9.22
N ALA A 182 -15.32 1.42 -10.16
CA ALA A 182 -13.96 0.90 -10.37
C ALA A 182 -12.95 1.99 -10.76
N PHE A 183 -13.39 3.04 -11.49
CA PHE A 183 -12.52 4.17 -11.83
C PHE A 183 -12.20 5.02 -10.60
N ARG A 184 -13.19 5.24 -9.73
CA ARG A 184 -13.00 5.90 -8.43
C ARG A 184 -11.96 5.15 -7.60
N ASP A 185 -12.14 3.84 -7.43
CA ASP A 185 -11.22 3.02 -6.62
C ASP A 185 -9.81 3.00 -7.19
N PHE A 186 -9.68 2.90 -8.52
CA PHE A 186 -8.40 3.06 -9.22
C PHE A 186 -7.73 4.40 -8.88
N LEU A 187 -8.48 5.51 -8.99
CA LEU A 187 -7.93 6.85 -8.80
C LEU A 187 -7.52 7.12 -7.35
N LEU A 188 -8.34 6.68 -6.38
CA LEU A 188 -8.03 6.80 -4.94
C LEU A 188 -6.80 5.95 -4.57
N ALA A 189 -6.75 4.69 -5.00
CA ALA A 189 -5.59 3.83 -4.78
C ALA A 189 -4.33 4.43 -5.44
N LYS A 190 -4.46 4.99 -6.65
CA LYS A 190 -3.34 5.64 -7.36
C LYS A 190 -2.82 6.86 -6.61
N ALA A 191 -3.71 7.70 -6.05
CA ALA A 191 -3.34 8.87 -5.28
C ALA A 191 -2.66 8.51 -3.94
N ILE A 192 -3.20 7.54 -3.21
CA ILE A 192 -2.59 7.06 -1.95
C ILE A 192 -1.19 6.48 -2.23
N ASN A 193 -1.08 5.63 -3.24
CA ASN A 193 0.20 5.01 -3.60
C ASN A 193 1.21 6.02 -4.13
N ALA A 194 0.76 7.09 -4.79
CA ALA A 194 1.60 8.20 -5.19
C ALA A 194 2.24 8.90 -3.98
N GLU A 195 1.44 9.20 -2.96
CA GLU A 195 1.94 9.84 -1.74
C GLU A 195 2.88 8.93 -0.96
N ASN A 196 2.50 7.65 -0.78
CA ASN A 196 3.36 6.63 -0.16
C ASN A 196 4.69 6.49 -0.91
N ALA A 197 4.69 6.59 -2.25
CA ALA A 197 5.91 6.55 -3.05
C ALA A 197 6.75 7.84 -2.91
N ALA A 198 6.10 9.00 -2.81
CA ALA A 198 6.77 10.27 -2.58
C ALA A 198 7.44 10.34 -1.21
N GLU A 199 6.82 9.80 -0.16
CA GLU A 199 7.41 9.70 1.18
C GLU A 199 8.73 8.90 1.19
N ARG A 200 8.87 7.94 0.28
CA ARG A 200 10.10 7.15 0.09
C ARG A 200 11.15 7.84 -0.81
N SER A 201 10.84 8.99 -1.39
CA SER A 201 11.81 9.76 -2.18
C SER A 201 12.89 10.36 -1.28
N GLY A 202 14.12 10.50 -1.80
CA GLY A 202 15.26 10.94 -1.00
C GLY A 202 15.06 12.30 -0.31
N LYS A 203 14.32 13.23 -0.93
CA LYS A 203 14.03 14.55 -0.33
C LYS A 203 13.10 14.43 0.88
N PHE A 204 11.98 13.74 0.72
CA PHE A 204 11.01 13.56 1.81
C PHE A 204 11.55 12.68 2.92
N HIS A 205 12.26 11.61 2.56
CA HIS A 205 12.92 10.74 3.53
C HIS A 205 13.93 11.52 4.39
N ALA A 206 14.76 12.38 3.78
CA ALA A 206 15.73 13.19 4.52
C ALA A 206 15.05 14.19 5.48
N MET A 207 13.98 14.84 5.03
CA MET A 207 13.19 15.74 5.88
C MET A 207 12.54 15.00 7.05
N ALA A 208 11.88 13.87 6.79
CA ALA A 208 11.25 13.04 7.82
C ALA A 208 12.27 12.50 8.83
N THR A 209 13.46 12.08 8.35
CA THR A 209 14.56 11.61 9.21
C THR A 209 15.03 12.72 10.15
N ARG A 210 15.22 13.95 9.63
CA ARG A 210 15.62 15.10 10.45
C ARG A 210 14.57 15.43 11.52
N THR A 211 13.30 15.52 11.13
CA THR A 211 12.20 15.79 12.08
C THR A 211 12.09 14.69 13.15
N ARG A 212 12.22 13.42 12.76
CA ARG A 212 12.24 12.30 13.72
C ARG A 212 13.44 12.40 14.68
N GLN A 213 14.61 12.76 14.18
CA GLN A 213 15.80 12.96 15.00
C GLN A 213 15.60 14.10 16.03
N GLU A 214 15.04 15.23 15.61
CA GLU A 214 14.74 16.37 16.50
C GLU A 214 13.75 15.97 17.60
N TYR A 215 12.66 15.28 17.25
CA TYR A 215 11.71 14.78 18.26
C TYR A 215 12.34 13.76 19.23
N LEU A 216 13.22 12.88 18.73
CA LEU A 216 13.95 11.94 19.60
C LEU A 216 14.90 12.66 20.55
N GLN A 217 15.59 13.70 20.07
CA GLN A 217 16.45 14.54 20.90
C GLN A 217 15.64 15.26 22.00
N ASP A 218 14.51 15.87 21.65
CA ASP A 218 13.63 16.53 22.62
C ASP A 218 13.09 15.53 23.66
N LEU A 219 12.69 14.33 23.22
CA LEU A 219 12.24 13.27 24.12
C LEU A 219 13.34 12.82 25.07
N ALA A 220 14.56 12.62 24.55
CA ALA A 220 15.72 12.29 25.35
C ALA A 220 15.99 13.39 26.38
N CYS A 221 16.18 14.64 25.95
CA CYS A 221 16.44 15.77 26.85
C CYS A 221 15.37 15.95 27.93
N SER A 222 14.09 15.68 27.60
CA SER A 222 12.97 15.91 28.53
C SER A 222 12.69 14.72 29.46
N HIS A 223 13.08 13.50 29.09
CA HIS A 223 12.67 12.28 29.80
C HIS A 223 13.82 11.32 30.15
N THR A 224 15.07 11.61 29.80
CA THR A 224 16.22 10.87 30.35
C THR A 224 16.68 11.49 31.67
N THR A 225 16.79 10.65 32.69
CA THR A 225 17.45 11.01 33.96
C THR A 225 18.94 10.69 33.84
N THR A 226 19.81 11.52 34.42
CA THR A 226 21.27 11.29 34.53
C THR A 226 21.63 10.16 35.50
N THR A 227 20.65 9.56 36.18
CA THR A 227 20.86 8.41 37.05
C THR A 227 21.16 7.17 36.21
N THR A 228 22.42 6.76 36.18
CA THR A 228 22.81 5.48 35.61
C THR A 228 22.20 4.34 36.43
N LEU A 229 21.87 3.20 35.79
CA LEU A 229 21.41 1.99 36.48
C LEU A 229 22.42 1.47 37.54
N GLU A 230 23.68 1.91 37.47
CA GLU A 230 24.68 1.63 38.51
C GLU A 230 24.50 2.49 39.77
N ALA A 231 23.98 3.72 39.65
CA ALA A 231 23.80 4.62 40.79
C ALA A 231 22.64 4.18 41.73
N SER A 232 21.75 3.29 41.29
CA SER A 232 20.67 2.71 42.11
C SER A 232 21.06 1.42 42.85
N SER A 233 22.31 0.97 42.72
CA SER A 233 22.84 -0.16 43.51
C SER A 233 23.17 0.21 44.97
N SER A 234 23.18 1.50 45.32
CA SER A 234 23.38 1.97 46.69
C SER A 234 22.10 2.58 47.28
N ARG A 235 21.34 1.70 47.93
CA ARG A 235 20.33 1.99 48.97
C ARG A 235 19.02 2.64 48.51
N LEU A 236 18.10 1.81 48.02
CA LEU A 236 16.69 2.01 48.33
C LEU A 236 16.37 1.26 49.63
N PRO A 237 15.88 1.91 50.70
CA PRO A 237 15.34 1.19 51.85
C PRO A 237 13.93 0.70 51.48
N LEU A 238 13.87 -0.40 50.72
CA LEU A 238 12.61 -1.13 50.55
C LEU A 238 12.41 -2.04 51.76
N LEU A 239 11.25 -1.90 52.37
CA LEU A 239 10.71 -2.68 53.48
C LEU A 239 11.10 -4.17 53.39
N SER A 240 11.65 -4.66 54.50
CA SER A 240 12.03 -6.05 54.70
C SER A 240 10.82 -6.99 54.64
N LEU A 241 10.70 -7.78 53.59
CA LEU A 241 9.87 -8.99 53.57
C LEU A 241 10.59 -10.12 52.82
N GLY A 242 11.11 -11.07 53.61
CA GLY A 242 10.98 -12.50 53.38
C GLY A 242 11.48 -13.11 52.06
N VAL A 243 12.59 -13.86 52.19
CA VAL A 243 12.90 -15.11 51.48
C VAL A 243 13.02 -15.06 49.94
N LYS A 244 14.28 -15.18 49.50
CA LYS A 244 14.70 -15.43 48.12
C LYS A 244 13.99 -16.66 47.52
N ARG A 245 13.15 -16.43 46.50
CA ARG A 245 12.95 -17.41 45.41
C ARG A 245 13.54 -16.82 44.14
N LYS A 246 14.62 -17.45 43.66
CA LYS A 246 15.34 -17.11 42.43
C LYS A 246 14.39 -17.29 41.24
N GLU A 247 13.73 -16.22 40.82
CA GLU A 247 12.99 -16.21 39.56
C GLU A 247 14.00 -16.04 38.40
N ARG A 248 14.14 -17.09 37.58
CA ARG A 248 14.96 -17.04 36.36
C ARG A 248 14.34 -16.03 35.41
N ALA A 249 15.13 -15.06 34.94
CA ALA A 249 14.76 -14.11 33.91
C ALA A 249 14.25 -14.82 32.63
N LYS A 250 12.92 -14.93 32.51
CA LYS A 250 12.20 -15.38 31.30
C LYS A 250 11.48 -14.23 30.59
N GLY A 251 11.84 -12.97 30.88
CA GLY A 251 11.02 -11.80 30.53
C GLY A 251 11.31 -11.10 29.19
N ALA A 252 12.53 -11.15 28.65
CA ALA A 252 12.86 -10.33 27.46
C ALA A 252 12.48 -11.01 26.13
N LYS A 253 12.88 -12.27 25.95
CA LYS A 253 12.68 -13.02 24.69
C LYS A 253 11.19 -13.28 24.36
N ALA A 254 10.35 -13.43 25.38
CA ALA A 254 8.92 -13.66 25.22
C ALA A 254 8.15 -12.42 24.71
N VAL A 255 8.62 -11.21 25.05
CA VAL A 255 7.98 -9.94 24.64
C VAL A 255 8.28 -9.64 23.17
N GLU A 256 9.51 -9.90 22.71
CA GLU A 256 9.88 -9.75 21.30
C GLU A 256 9.07 -10.68 20.38
N LEU A 257 8.82 -11.91 20.83
CA LEU A 257 8.01 -12.90 20.12
C LEU A 257 6.52 -12.51 20.00
N GLN A 258 6.05 -11.53 20.77
CA GLN A 258 4.69 -10.97 20.71
C GLN A 258 4.61 -9.67 19.90
N SER A 259 5.72 -9.18 19.33
CA SER A 259 5.73 -7.96 18.50
C SER A 259 4.80 -8.09 17.28
N ALA A 260 4.17 -6.99 16.84
CA ALA A 260 3.39 -7.01 15.60
C ALA A 260 4.26 -7.12 14.32
N GLY A 261 5.52 -6.69 14.41
CA GLY A 261 6.47 -6.67 13.29
C GLY A 261 6.98 -8.06 12.87
N ALA A 262 7.63 -8.14 11.71
CA ALA A 262 8.22 -9.38 11.21
C ALA A 262 9.49 -9.75 12.00
N LEU A 263 9.52 -10.97 12.55
CA LEU A 263 10.75 -11.59 13.06
C LEU A 263 11.40 -12.39 11.93
N VAL A 264 12.73 -12.37 11.86
CA VAL A 264 13.48 -12.89 10.71
C VAL A 264 14.48 -13.95 11.15
N TRP A 265 14.45 -15.10 10.46
CA TRP A 265 15.38 -16.21 10.65
C TRP A 265 16.12 -16.54 9.35
N SER A 266 17.39 -16.93 9.47
CA SER A 266 18.18 -17.42 8.34
C SER A 266 17.92 -18.91 8.15
N VAL A 267 17.47 -19.30 6.96
CA VAL A 267 17.04 -20.67 6.69
C VAL A 267 17.45 -21.14 5.30
N GLN A 268 17.41 -22.45 5.07
CA GLN A 268 17.41 -23.05 3.75
C GLN A 268 15.99 -23.52 3.44
N ALA A 269 15.41 -23.03 2.35
CA ALA A 269 14.06 -23.42 1.94
C ALA A 269 14.09 -24.18 0.62
N TRP A 270 13.16 -25.11 0.43
CA TRP A 270 12.90 -25.79 -0.82
C TRP A 270 11.41 -26.11 -0.95
N ASP A 271 10.95 -26.19 -2.20
CA ASP A 271 9.62 -26.69 -2.53
C ASP A 271 9.58 -28.20 -2.26
N GLY A 272 8.47 -28.73 -1.75
CA GLY A 272 8.36 -30.04 -1.09
C GLY A 272 8.87 -31.27 -1.87
N ASP A 273 9.22 -31.13 -3.14
CA ASP A 273 9.80 -32.18 -3.97
C ASP A 273 11.26 -32.51 -3.54
N GLN A 274 11.56 -33.80 -3.38
CA GLN A 274 12.87 -34.27 -2.86
C GLN A 274 14.05 -33.95 -3.82
N GLY A 275 13.76 -33.50 -5.05
CA GLY A 275 14.74 -33.04 -6.04
C GLY A 275 14.95 -31.52 -6.11
N ALA A 276 14.23 -30.70 -5.33
CA ALA A 276 14.30 -29.25 -5.42
C ALA A 276 15.62 -28.70 -4.84
N SER A 277 16.19 -27.67 -5.50
CA SER A 277 17.43 -27.03 -5.04
C SER A 277 17.18 -26.23 -3.76
N LYS A 278 18.03 -26.45 -2.75
CA LYS A 278 17.95 -25.74 -1.47
C LYS A 278 18.44 -24.31 -1.65
N LEU A 279 17.58 -23.34 -1.38
CA LEU A 279 17.90 -21.93 -1.50
C LEU A 279 18.16 -21.30 -0.12
N PRO A 280 19.25 -20.54 0.05
CA PRO A 280 19.46 -19.75 1.26
C PRO A 280 18.45 -18.59 1.28
N CYS A 281 17.64 -18.53 2.32
CA CYS A 281 16.52 -17.62 2.45
C CYS A 281 16.47 -16.97 3.83
N LEU A 282 15.75 -15.84 3.89
CA LEU A 282 15.32 -15.21 5.12
C LEU A 282 13.83 -15.49 5.28
N LEU A 283 13.46 -16.19 6.35
CA LEU A 283 12.08 -16.42 6.75
C LEU A 283 11.62 -15.27 7.65
N GLY A 284 10.68 -14.47 7.19
CA GLY A 284 10.04 -13.40 7.94
C GLY A 284 8.63 -13.78 8.36
N ILE A 285 8.30 -13.68 9.65
CA ILE A 285 6.95 -13.94 10.18
C ILE A 285 6.47 -12.73 10.98
N SER A 286 5.53 -11.98 10.41
CA SER A 286 4.82 -10.89 11.10
C SER A 286 3.53 -11.38 11.75
N ALA A 287 2.76 -10.47 12.34
CA ALA A 287 1.41 -10.80 12.79
C ALA A 287 0.44 -11.11 11.64
N GLU A 288 0.74 -10.76 10.39
CA GLU A 288 -0.24 -10.91 9.29
C GLU A 288 0.27 -11.75 8.13
N PHE A 289 1.58 -11.74 7.90
CA PHE A 289 2.21 -12.36 6.74
C PHE A 289 3.42 -13.20 7.12
N LEU A 290 3.56 -14.31 6.39
CA LEU A 290 4.78 -15.10 6.32
C LEU A 290 5.41 -14.87 4.95
N VAL A 291 6.72 -14.63 4.92
CA VAL A 291 7.47 -14.33 3.69
C VAL A 291 8.80 -15.09 3.70
N LEU A 292 9.19 -15.65 2.56
CA LEU A 292 10.54 -16.14 2.29
C LEU A 292 11.20 -15.25 1.24
N ILE A 293 12.37 -14.74 1.57
CA ILE A 293 13.18 -13.89 0.69
C ILE A 293 14.48 -14.62 0.37
N GLU A 294 14.79 -14.82 -0.90
CA GLU A 294 16.06 -15.41 -1.31
C GLU A 294 17.21 -14.46 -0.97
N ALA A 295 18.16 -14.91 -0.16
CA ALA A 295 19.16 -14.05 0.48
C ALA A 295 20.12 -13.39 -0.52
N LYS A 296 20.43 -14.06 -1.65
CA LYS A 296 21.39 -13.56 -2.65
C LYS A 296 20.80 -12.48 -3.54
N VAL A 297 19.61 -12.70 -4.08
CA VAL A 297 18.95 -11.79 -5.04
C VAL A 297 17.98 -10.81 -4.39
N LYS A 298 17.72 -10.96 -3.08
CA LYS A 298 16.79 -10.13 -2.29
C LYS A 298 15.37 -10.09 -2.88
N ARG A 299 14.94 -11.19 -3.49
CA ARG A 299 13.61 -11.34 -4.10
C ARG A 299 12.72 -12.18 -3.18
N VAL A 300 11.46 -11.78 -3.05
CA VAL A 300 10.43 -12.61 -2.41
C VAL A 300 10.19 -13.83 -3.30
N ILE A 301 10.37 -15.02 -2.74
CA ILE A 301 10.13 -16.29 -3.45
C ILE A 301 8.84 -16.96 -3.00
N PHE A 302 8.37 -16.64 -1.79
CA PHE A 302 7.09 -17.09 -1.27
C PHE A 302 6.54 -16.05 -0.29
N ASN A 303 5.23 -15.84 -0.32
CA ASN A 303 4.51 -15.14 0.73
C ASN A 303 3.09 -15.70 0.86
N CYS A 304 2.55 -15.70 2.07
CA CYS A 304 1.15 -15.99 2.34
C CYS A 304 0.66 -15.21 3.56
N SER A 305 -0.66 -15.08 3.73
CA SER A 305 -1.18 -14.64 5.01
C SER A 305 -0.92 -15.71 6.07
N CYS A 306 -0.63 -15.31 7.30
CA CYS A 306 -0.55 -16.25 8.44
C CYS A 306 -1.85 -17.06 8.62
N ARG A 307 -2.99 -16.53 8.13
CA ARG A 307 -4.29 -17.22 8.13
C ARG A 307 -4.37 -18.37 7.10
N ASP A 308 -3.58 -18.29 6.04
CA ASP A 308 -3.57 -19.25 4.91
C ASP A 308 -2.58 -20.40 5.11
N VAL A 309 -1.67 -20.28 6.08
CA VAL A 309 -1.01 -21.47 6.66
C VAL A 309 -2.13 -22.42 7.09
N LEU A 310 -1.94 -23.73 7.02
CA LEU A 310 -2.90 -24.78 7.42
C LEU A 310 -2.41 -25.62 8.58
N ALA A 311 -1.11 -25.95 8.60
CA ALA A 311 -0.47 -26.74 9.64
C ALA A 311 1.04 -26.58 9.55
N TRP A 312 1.76 -27.08 10.55
CA TRP A 312 3.20 -27.23 10.47
C TRP A 312 3.67 -28.45 11.26
N THR A 313 4.74 -29.07 10.77
CA THR A 313 5.50 -30.12 11.47
C THR A 313 6.91 -29.61 11.69
N TYR A 314 7.55 -30.00 12.80
CA TYR A 314 8.91 -29.55 13.08
C TYR A 314 9.77 -30.66 13.69
N SER A 315 11.07 -30.51 13.50
CA SER A 315 12.14 -31.34 14.04
C SER A 315 13.21 -30.44 14.67
N ASP A 316 14.24 -31.01 15.28
CA ASP A 316 15.31 -30.23 15.90
C ASP A 316 16.10 -29.34 14.92
N CYS A 317 15.96 -29.55 13.60
CA CYS A 317 16.70 -28.80 12.59
C CYS A 317 15.83 -28.19 11.49
N GLY A 318 14.51 -28.34 11.52
CA GLY A 318 13.66 -27.83 10.43
C GLY A 318 12.17 -27.88 10.73
N LEU A 319 11.41 -27.31 9.80
CA LEU A 319 9.97 -27.07 9.87
C LEU A 319 9.38 -27.27 8.45
N ASP A 320 8.30 -28.03 8.34
CA ASP A 320 7.47 -28.07 7.12
C ASP A 320 6.20 -27.25 7.36
N LEU A 321 5.90 -26.33 6.45
CA LEU A 321 4.78 -25.41 6.50
C LEU A 321 3.76 -25.78 5.42
N TYR A 322 2.57 -26.19 5.84
CA TYR A 322 1.47 -26.52 4.94
C TYR A 322 0.58 -25.28 4.75
N TYR A 323 0.12 -24.98 3.54
CA TYR A 323 -0.68 -23.79 3.25
C TYR A 323 -1.66 -24.00 2.07
N GLY A 324 -2.61 -23.07 1.91
CA GLY A 324 -3.49 -23.01 0.75
C GLY A 324 -4.42 -24.23 0.61
N SER A 325 -4.25 -25.01 -0.48
CA SER A 325 -5.06 -26.21 -0.77
C SER A 325 -4.36 -27.54 -0.42
N GLY A 326 -3.23 -27.49 0.29
CA GLY A 326 -2.46 -28.68 0.68
C GLY A 326 -1.00 -28.69 0.22
N ASP A 327 -0.51 -27.59 -0.37
CA ASP A 327 0.90 -27.41 -0.71
C ASP A 327 1.74 -27.24 0.56
N TYR A 328 3.05 -27.53 0.48
CA TYR A 328 3.96 -27.31 1.61
C TYR A 328 5.34 -26.82 1.19
N ILE A 329 5.96 -26.04 2.09
CA ILE A 329 7.34 -25.60 1.98
C ILE A 329 8.13 -26.16 3.14
N SER A 330 9.28 -26.76 2.83
CA SER A 330 10.20 -27.26 3.84
C SER A 330 11.32 -26.25 4.10
N VAL A 331 11.61 -26.04 5.38
CA VAL A 331 12.58 -25.07 5.87
C VAL A 331 13.54 -25.76 6.82
N ARG A 332 14.85 -25.57 6.63
CA ARG A 332 15.91 -26.11 7.49
C ARG A 332 16.79 -24.99 8.02
N LEU A 333 17.06 -25.01 9.32
CA LEU A 333 18.00 -24.08 9.93
C LEU A 333 19.44 -24.61 9.76
N PRO A 334 20.43 -23.72 9.61
CA PRO A 334 21.84 -24.09 9.70
C PRO A 334 22.17 -24.85 11.00
N ASN A 335 23.15 -25.76 10.95
CA ASN A 335 23.50 -26.65 12.08
C ASN A 335 23.76 -25.87 13.38
N GLY A 336 23.13 -26.30 14.48
CA GLY A 336 23.36 -25.77 15.84
C GLY A 336 22.28 -24.83 16.40
N GLN A 337 21.19 -24.59 15.67
CA GLN A 337 20.14 -23.62 16.04
C GLN A 337 18.79 -24.26 16.44
N GLY A 338 18.78 -25.44 17.08
CA GLY A 338 17.52 -26.14 17.41
C GLY A 338 16.56 -25.37 18.33
N ASP A 339 17.07 -24.44 19.14
CA ASP A 339 16.22 -23.57 19.96
C ASP A 339 15.52 -22.47 19.13
N GLU A 340 16.04 -22.10 17.97
CA GLU A 340 15.38 -21.13 17.07
C GLU A 340 14.17 -21.75 16.36
N VAL A 341 14.15 -23.08 16.13
CA VAL A 341 12.95 -23.77 15.61
C VAL A 341 11.79 -23.60 16.59
N LYS A 342 12.05 -23.74 17.90
CA LYS A 342 11.03 -23.54 18.93
C LYS A 342 10.51 -22.10 18.94
N ASP A 343 11.38 -21.12 18.72
CA ASP A 343 11.00 -19.71 18.63
C ASP A 343 10.12 -19.45 17.38
N ILE A 344 10.45 -20.05 16.23
CA ILE A 344 9.65 -19.97 15.00
C ILE A 344 8.26 -20.59 15.22
N VAL A 345 8.21 -21.78 15.82
CA VAL A 345 6.95 -22.47 16.13
C VAL A 345 6.11 -21.66 17.11
N TYR A 346 6.73 -21.11 18.16
CA TYR A 346 6.05 -20.24 19.10
C TYR A 346 5.50 -18.99 18.41
N ARG A 347 6.26 -18.39 17.48
CA ARG A 347 5.80 -17.24 16.69
C ARG A 347 4.57 -17.58 15.85
N LEU A 348 4.56 -18.74 15.20
CA LEU A 348 3.41 -19.22 14.42
C LEU A 348 2.17 -19.46 15.30
N GLN A 349 2.35 -19.87 16.55
CA GLN A 349 1.25 -20.07 17.52
C GLN A 349 0.65 -18.75 18.01
N VAL A 350 1.45 -17.67 18.10
CA VAL A 350 1.01 -16.36 18.61
C VAL A 350 0.31 -15.52 17.52
N GLY A 351 0.44 -15.89 16.24
CA GLY A 351 -0.23 -15.20 15.14
C GLY A 351 -1.77 -15.29 15.16
N PRO A 352 -2.49 -14.32 14.57
CA PRO A 352 -3.95 -14.29 14.52
C PRO A 352 -4.47 -15.31 13.48
N GLY A 353 -4.66 -16.55 13.92
CA GLY A 353 -5.31 -17.62 13.16
C GLY A 353 -6.03 -18.60 14.10
N PRO A 354 -7.09 -19.30 13.65
CA PRO A 354 -7.84 -20.21 14.50
C PRO A 354 -6.98 -21.42 14.87
N LEU A 355 -6.80 -21.64 16.19
CA LEU A 355 -6.34 -22.85 16.90
C LEU A 355 -5.63 -23.92 16.07
N ARG A 356 -4.31 -24.11 16.28
CA ARG A 356 -3.57 -25.23 15.69
C ARG A 356 -2.66 -25.95 16.67
N ARG A 357 -2.85 -27.27 16.70
CA ARG A 357 -2.11 -28.24 17.50
C ARG A 357 -0.86 -28.63 16.70
N GLY A 358 0.32 -28.28 17.19
CA GLY A 358 1.59 -28.79 16.66
C GLY A 358 1.91 -30.10 17.36
N ASP A 359 1.75 -31.22 16.68
CA ASP A 359 2.14 -32.53 17.23
C ASP A 359 3.61 -32.80 16.85
N ALA A 360 4.45 -33.01 17.86
CA ALA A 360 5.79 -33.57 17.66
C ALA A 360 5.61 -35.02 17.18
N VAL A 361 6.18 -35.36 16.02
CA VAL A 361 6.04 -36.70 15.44
C VAL A 361 6.80 -37.72 16.30
N GLY A 362 6.06 -38.34 17.22
CA GLY A 362 6.31 -39.67 17.75
C GLY A 362 5.30 -40.62 17.13
N ASP A 363 5.78 -41.46 16.22
CA ASP A 363 5.17 -42.67 15.66
C ASP A 363 3.71 -42.99 16.10
N ARG A 364 2.73 -42.66 15.24
CA ARG A 364 1.48 -43.42 14.99
C ARG A 364 0.52 -42.72 14.00
N GLY A 365 0.34 -43.36 12.84
CA GLY A 365 -0.91 -43.50 12.07
C GLY A 365 -1.75 -42.27 11.70
N PHE A 366 -1.71 -41.89 10.41
CA PHE A 366 -2.76 -41.09 9.77
C PHE A 366 -4.13 -41.78 9.92
N ARG A 367 -5.14 -41.04 10.38
CA ARG A 367 -6.55 -41.40 10.21
C ARG A 367 -7.14 -40.49 9.13
N GLU A 368 -7.65 -41.11 8.07
CA GLU A 368 -8.38 -40.47 6.99
C GLU A 368 -9.56 -39.64 7.54
N ALA A 369 -9.73 -38.42 7.03
CA ALA A 369 -10.94 -37.63 7.18
C ALA A 369 -11.94 -38.00 6.06
N PRO A 370 -13.25 -37.99 6.33
CA PRO A 370 -14.24 -38.63 5.48
C PRO A 370 -14.50 -37.85 4.19
N SER A 371 -14.66 -38.59 3.10
CA SER A 371 -15.09 -38.08 1.80
C SER A 371 -16.53 -37.59 1.87
N TYR A 372 -16.75 -36.31 1.53
CA TYR A 372 -18.08 -35.78 1.24
C TYR A 372 -18.47 -36.18 -0.18
N SER A 373 -19.31 -37.21 -0.30
CA SER A 373 -20.02 -37.56 -1.53
C SER A 373 -21.24 -36.65 -1.71
N SER A 374 -21.29 -35.91 -2.81
CA SER A 374 -22.53 -35.24 -3.27
C SER A 374 -23.41 -36.25 -4.03
N PRO A 375 -24.74 -36.28 -3.81
CA PRO A 375 -25.64 -37.16 -4.53
C PRO A 375 -25.89 -36.64 -5.96
N GLY A 376 -25.90 -37.56 -6.91
CA GLY A 376 -26.01 -37.26 -8.34
C GLY A 376 -27.44 -36.93 -8.82
N LEU A 377 -27.49 -36.35 -10.02
CA LEU A 377 -28.64 -36.35 -10.92
C LEU A 377 -28.14 -36.48 -12.37
N SER A 378 -28.28 -37.72 -12.86
CA SER A 378 -28.64 -38.19 -14.21
C SER A 378 -28.23 -37.41 -15.48
N GLN A 379 -27.47 -38.12 -16.34
CA GLN A 379 -27.46 -37.94 -17.80
C GLN A 379 -28.70 -38.61 -18.44
N GLN A 380 -29.25 -37.98 -19.48
CA GLN A 380 -29.86 -38.61 -20.65
C GLN A 380 -29.66 -37.64 -21.82
N GLU A 381 -28.73 -37.97 -22.72
CA GLU A 381 -28.98 -38.43 -24.10
C GLU A 381 -29.30 -37.30 -25.09
N LEU A 382 -28.42 -37.11 -26.08
CA LEU A 382 -28.76 -37.17 -27.51
C LEU A 382 -27.48 -37.17 -28.37
N HIS A 383 -27.30 -38.27 -29.09
CA HIS A 383 -26.52 -38.42 -30.33
C HIS A 383 -26.71 -37.20 -31.26
N GLY A 384 -25.72 -36.70 -32.01
CA GLY A 384 -24.79 -37.41 -32.87
C GLY A 384 -25.31 -37.38 -34.30
N GLU A 385 -24.88 -36.41 -35.12
CA GLU A 385 -24.97 -36.52 -36.58
C GLU A 385 -23.79 -35.82 -37.27
N GLN A 386 -23.21 -36.54 -38.23
CA GLN A 386 -22.00 -36.23 -38.96
C GLN A 386 -22.30 -35.43 -40.25
N GLY A 387 -21.36 -34.54 -40.61
CA GLY A 387 -20.80 -34.48 -41.96
C GLY A 387 -21.48 -33.59 -43.01
N LYS A 388 -20.74 -32.58 -43.48
CA LYS A 388 -20.26 -32.53 -44.88
C LYS A 388 -19.26 -31.39 -45.14
N SER A 389 -18.27 -31.78 -45.94
CA SER A 389 -17.21 -31.04 -46.63
C SER A 389 -17.61 -29.73 -47.32
N THR A 390 -16.70 -28.75 -47.40
CA THR A 390 -15.84 -28.46 -48.57
C THR A 390 -15.13 -27.11 -48.38
N GLY A 391 -13.87 -27.00 -48.84
CA GLY A 391 -13.24 -25.70 -49.09
C GLY A 391 -11.74 -25.66 -48.83
N ARG A 392 -10.96 -26.17 -49.79
CA ARG A 392 -9.51 -25.96 -49.90
C ARG A 392 -9.18 -24.48 -50.14
N GLY A 393 -8.06 -24.04 -49.58
CA GLY A 393 -7.40 -22.78 -49.91
C GLY A 393 -6.03 -22.72 -49.24
N ASP A 394 -5.05 -23.37 -49.87
CA ASP A 394 -3.63 -23.21 -49.55
C ASP A 394 -3.20 -21.75 -49.76
N LEU A 395 -2.35 -21.21 -48.89
CA LEU A 395 -1.27 -20.30 -49.28
C LEU A 395 -0.19 -20.26 -48.19
N GLN A 396 1.03 -20.53 -48.64
CA GLN A 396 2.27 -20.65 -47.90
C GLN A 396 2.77 -19.32 -47.34
N GLY A 397 3.39 -19.40 -46.16
CA GLY A 397 4.74 -18.89 -45.86
C GLY A 397 5.04 -17.39 -46.02
N ALA A 398 5.30 -16.72 -44.90
CA ALA A 398 6.38 -15.73 -44.81
C ALA A 398 6.83 -15.55 -43.35
N GLN A 399 8.09 -15.89 -43.08
CA GLN A 399 8.84 -15.50 -41.89
C GLN A 399 9.16 -13.99 -41.89
N PRO A 400 9.46 -13.39 -40.73
CA PRO A 400 9.58 -11.94 -40.56
C PRO A 400 10.97 -11.43 -40.96
N ALA A 401 11.03 -10.23 -41.55
CA ALA A 401 12.25 -9.47 -41.80
C ALA A 401 12.27 -8.17 -40.95
N PRO A 402 13.46 -7.61 -40.67
CA PRO A 402 13.76 -6.98 -39.38
C PRO A 402 13.55 -5.45 -39.30
N LEU A 403 13.55 -4.97 -38.04
CA LEU A 403 13.54 -3.57 -37.61
C LEU A 403 14.61 -2.72 -38.32
N ASN A 404 14.17 -1.61 -38.94
CA ASN A 404 15.04 -0.48 -39.24
C ASN A 404 14.90 0.59 -38.15
N ALA A 405 16.03 0.93 -37.55
CA ALA A 405 16.21 2.00 -36.59
C ALA A 405 16.07 3.37 -37.26
N LEU A 406 15.32 4.28 -36.62
CA LEU A 406 15.32 5.70 -36.93
C LEU A 406 16.16 6.46 -35.89
N PRO A 407 16.99 7.43 -36.30
CA PRO A 407 17.83 8.22 -35.40
C PRO A 407 17.04 9.33 -34.67
N PRO A 408 17.55 9.85 -33.53
CA PRO A 408 16.83 10.80 -32.69
C PRO A 408 16.83 12.23 -33.28
N PRO A 409 15.78 13.04 -33.03
CA PRO A 409 15.80 14.44 -33.40
C PRO A 409 16.59 15.28 -32.40
N SER A 410 17.37 16.20 -32.96
CA SER A 410 18.00 17.33 -32.31
C SER A 410 17.02 18.50 -32.13
N TRP A 411 17.30 19.29 -31.07
CA TRP A 411 16.67 20.53 -30.60
C TRP A 411 15.54 20.41 -29.58
#